data_AF-A0A3B0VVU8-F1
#
_entry.id   AF-A0A3B0VVU8-F1
#
_cell.length_a   1.000
_cell.length_b   1.000
_cell.length_c   1.000
_cell.angle_alpha   90.00
_cell.angle_beta   90.00
_cell.angle_gamma   90.00
#
_symmetry.space_group_name_H-M   'P 1'
#
loop_
_entity.id
_entity.type
_entity.pdbx_description
1 polymer ?
#
loop_
_entity_poly.entity_id
_entity_poly.type
_entity_poly.pdbx_seq_one_letter_code
_entity_poly.pdbx_strand_id
1 'polypeptide(L)'
;MRLFNCILFILFSTSVYASEQWANAASPDPLNYSGFGDAIAVLDNWMVIGDPENDDMATDGGAVHVYDNSQGQWQLFDTLYAENADNFDAFGSAVAIERLHNTGEIWIMASALGDDDAPGNDIGAVYGFQMVDGLSFTYDGVKLFGDSLSRNFGTSLALNYDYVEDIGTFLWVLVVGDEFAHQYIDPDFPNNGTRSTGGVTIFKRSGGLPWERELVQGLPPLGDSFARLGTSVATDGIFIVAGAPFLDNNALGNDGVDQGGVYVYARSGITQTWNCCSIVRANTTRGARFGFSVDVAKQFNENVYIYAGA
;
A
#
# COMPACT_ATOMS: atom_id res chain seq x y z
N MET A 1 -34.46 14.39 -40.40
CA MET A 1 -33.53 15.41 -39.88
C MET A 1 -33.38 15.14 -38.39
N ARG A 2 -32.33 14.40 -37.99
CA ARG A 2 -32.08 14.04 -36.59
C ARG A 2 -31.31 15.18 -35.92
N LEU A 3 -31.87 15.77 -34.89
CA LEU A 3 -31.22 16.79 -34.06
C LEU A 3 -30.21 16.11 -33.15
N PHE A 4 -28.94 16.49 -33.25
CA PHE A 4 -27.92 16.14 -32.26
C PHE A 4 -28.01 17.15 -31.12
N ASN A 5 -28.41 16.69 -29.93
CA ASN A 5 -28.22 17.45 -28.70
C ASN A 5 -26.75 17.31 -28.28
N CYS A 6 -25.99 18.39 -28.40
CA CYS A 6 -24.63 18.49 -27.89
C CYS A 6 -24.74 19.06 -26.46
N ILE A 7 -24.51 18.22 -25.45
CA ILE A 7 -24.43 18.68 -24.06
C ILE A 7 -22.95 18.99 -23.80
N LEU A 8 -22.65 20.27 -23.62
CA LEU A 8 -21.33 20.77 -23.25
C LEU A 8 -21.24 20.80 -21.71
N PHE A 9 -20.39 19.96 -21.11
CA PHE A 9 -20.01 20.09 -19.71
C PHE A 9 -18.81 21.03 -19.61
N ILE A 10 -19.01 22.20 -19.02
CA ILE A 10 -17.92 23.10 -18.62
C ILE A 10 -17.65 22.82 -17.14
N LEU A 11 -16.56 22.11 -16.85
CA LEU A 11 -16.06 21.95 -15.49
C LEU A 11 -15.29 23.23 -15.12
N PHE A 12 -15.86 24.05 -14.23
CA PHE A 12 -15.11 25.09 -13.56
C PHE A 12 -14.33 24.44 -12.41
N SER A 13 -13.01 24.34 -12.52
CA SER A 13 -12.16 23.99 -11.38
C SER A 13 -12.08 25.20 -10.45
N THR A 14 -13.02 25.34 -9.52
CA THR A 14 -12.78 26.17 -8.35
C THR A 14 -11.83 25.40 -7.46
N SER A 15 -10.63 25.94 -7.25
CA SER A 15 -9.74 25.46 -6.20
C SER A 15 -10.51 25.53 -4.88
N VAL A 16 -10.90 24.38 -4.33
CA VAL A 16 -11.39 24.33 -2.96
C VAL A 16 -10.16 24.44 -2.09
N TYR A 17 -9.89 25.64 -1.59
CA TYR A 17 -8.96 25.79 -0.48
C TYR A 17 -9.64 25.16 0.74
N ALA A 18 -8.95 24.28 1.46
CA ALA A 18 -9.41 23.82 2.75
C ALA A 18 -9.57 25.05 3.66
N SER A 19 -10.80 25.48 3.90
CA SER A 19 -11.11 26.71 4.65
C SER A 19 -11.30 26.46 6.15
N GLU A 20 -11.24 25.21 6.59
CA GLU A 20 -11.44 24.81 7.99
C GLU A 20 -10.27 23.93 8.45
N GLN A 21 -9.61 24.37 9.51
CA GLN A 21 -8.68 23.57 10.29
C GLN A 21 -9.50 22.85 11.37
N TRP A 22 -9.62 21.53 11.27
CA TRP A 22 -10.49 20.69 12.12
C TRP A 22 -9.77 20.07 13.33
N ALA A 23 -8.46 20.30 13.45
CA ALA A 23 -7.66 19.87 14.59
C ALA A 23 -6.82 21.05 15.14
N ASN A 24 -7.04 21.40 16.40
CA ASN A 24 -5.92 21.90 17.21
C ASN A 24 -4.93 20.74 17.32
N ALA A 25 -3.64 21.01 17.16
CA ALA A 25 -2.56 20.02 17.23
C ALA A 25 -2.92 18.91 18.23
N ALA A 26 -3.26 17.73 17.72
CA ALA A 26 -3.41 16.57 18.56
C ALA A 26 -2.00 16.30 19.08
N SER A 27 -1.75 16.67 20.33
CA SER A 27 -0.56 16.23 21.05
C SER A 27 -0.54 14.69 20.95
N PRO A 28 0.55 14.08 20.50
CA PRO A 28 1.87 14.16 21.08
C PRO A 28 2.61 15.40 20.61
N ASP A 29 3.52 15.88 21.44
CA ASP A 29 4.56 16.80 21.04
C ASP A 29 5.70 15.92 20.48
N PRO A 30 5.76 15.61 19.16
CA PRO A 30 6.78 14.73 18.60
C PRO A 30 7.94 15.58 18.04
N LEU A 31 8.08 16.85 18.47
CA LEU A 31 8.81 17.92 17.78
C LEU A 31 10.33 17.73 17.63
N ASN A 32 10.87 16.53 17.88
CA ASN A 32 12.26 16.19 17.63
C ASN A 32 12.47 15.18 16.49
N TYR A 33 11.42 14.52 15.97
CA TYR A 33 11.54 13.44 14.98
C TYR A 33 11.02 13.87 13.60
N SER A 34 11.77 13.61 12.53
CA SER A 34 11.40 14.02 11.16
C SER A 34 10.38 13.09 10.50
N GLY A 35 10.14 11.90 11.04
CA GLY A 35 9.30 10.86 10.43
C GLY A 35 7.79 10.94 10.72
N PHE A 36 7.35 11.67 11.73
CA PHE A 36 5.92 11.71 12.08
C PHE A 36 5.07 12.22 10.90
N GLY A 37 4.16 11.38 10.42
CA GLY A 37 3.30 11.71 9.28
C GLY A 37 3.78 11.17 7.93
N ASP A 38 4.88 10.42 7.88
CA ASP A 38 5.38 9.79 6.65
C ASP A 38 4.38 8.79 6.05
N ALA A 39 3.56 8.16 6.91
CA ALA A 39 2.45 7.32 6.51
C ALA A 39 1.17 7.71 7.27
N ILE A 40 0.03 7.65 6.57
CA ILE A 40 -1.28 7.93 7.16
C ILE A 40 -2.36 7.00 6.57
N ALA A 41 -3.24 6.49 7.41
CA ALA A 41 -4.45 5.78 7.01
C ALA A 41 -5.65 6.20 7.88
N VAL A 42 -6.84 6.25 7.29
CA VAL A 42 -8.06 6.74 7.95
C VAL A 42 -9.20 5.76 7.74
N LEU A 43 -9.96 5.49 8.80
CA LEU A 43 -11.16 4.64 8.77
C LEU A 43 -12.22 5.19 9.74
N ASP A 44 -13.32 5.70 9.21
CA ASP A 44 -14.36 6.37 9.98
C ASP A 44 -13.79 7.48 10.89
N ASN A 45 -13.76 7.23 12.21
CA ASN A 45 -13.24 8.13 13.24
C ASN A 45 -11.82 7.78 13.67
N TRP A 46 -11.19 6.78 13.06
CA TRP A 46 -9.82 6.36 13.34
C TRP A 46 -8.86 6.99 12.35
N MET A 47 -7.71 7.43 12.86
CA MET A 47 -6.57 7.86 12.07
C MET A 47 -5.32 7.21 12.62
N VAL A 48 -4.53 6.61 11.73
CA VAL A 48 -3.29 5.91 12.04
C VAL A 48 -2.17 6.66 11.35
N ILE A 49 -1.14 7.03 12.10
CA ILE A 49 -0.01 7.82 11.62
C ILE A 49 1.29 7.08 11.92
N GLY A 50 2.12 6.88 10.90
CA GLY A 50 3.47 6.36 11.05
C GLY A 50 4.45 7.41 11.54
N ASP A 51 5.40 7.00 12.35
CA ASP A 51 6.55 7.79 12.81
C ASP A 51 7.81 6.89 12.78
N PRO A 52 8.34 6.56 11.59
CA PRO A 52 9.44 5.60 11.42
C PRO A 52 10.76 6.04 12.05
N GLU A 53 10.96 7.33 12.32
CA GLU A 53 12.17 7.86 12.95
C GLU A 53 12.00 8.05 14.48
N ASN A 54 10.98 7.41 15.06
CA ASN A 54 10.76 7.45 16.50
C ASN A 54 11.83 6.62 17.24
N ASP A 55 12.42 7.24 18.26
CA ASP A 55 13.52 6.67 19.06
C ASP A 55 13.08 6.06 20.41
N ASP A 56 11.77 5.91 20.67
CA ASP A 56 11.28 5.56 22.02
C ASP A 56 11.72 4.15 22.45
N MET A 57 11.84 3.22 21.49
CA MET A 57 12.21 1.81 21.74
C MET A 57 13.62 1.44 21.26
N ALA A 58 14.08 2.01 20.14
CA ALA A 58 15.41 1.85 19.54
C ALA A 58 15.70 3.03 18.60
N THR A 59 16.97 3.26 18.21
CA THR A 59 17.33 4.37 17.30
C THR A 59 16.62 4.17 15.95
N ASP A 60 15.77 5.10 15.51
CA ASP A 60 14.92 4.94 14.32
C ASP A 60 14.17 3.59 14.31
N GLY A 61 13.78 3.09 15.49
CA GLY A 61 13.02 1.85 15.64
C GLY A 61 11.57 2.02 15.15
N GLY A 62 11.06 3.24 15.27
CA GLY A 62 9.79 3.65 14.71
C GLY A 62 8.56 3.34 15.59
N ALA A 63 7.48 4.07 15.33
CA ALA A 63 6.21 3.96 16.04
C ALA A 63 5.01 4.17 15.11
N VAL A 64 3.83 3.78 15.58
CA VAL A 64 2.55 4.09 14.93
C VAL A 64 1.59 4.69 15.96
N HIS A 65 1.09 5.88 15.68
CA HIS A 65 0.15 6.59 16.55
C HIS A 65 -1.28 6.44 16.05
N VAL A 66 -2.18 6.04 16.94
CA VAL A 66 -3.59 5.83 16.64
C VAL A 66 -4.42 6.91 17.33
N TYR A 67 -5.26 7.60 16.57
CA TYR A 67 -6.15 8.64 17.08
C TYR A 67 -7.61 8.26 16.85
N ASP A 68 -8.47 8.65 17.79
CA ASP A 68 -9.92 8.53 17.70
C ASP A 68 -10.58 9.91 17.70
N ASN A 69 -11.60 10.08 16.85
CA ASN A 69 -12.42 11.29 16.72
C ASN A 69 -13.89 11.07 17.10
N SER A 70 -14.22 10.00 17.85
CA SER A 70 -15.61 9.68 18.22
C SER A 70 -16.34 10.80 18.97
N GLN A 71 -15.60 11.68 19.65
CA GLN A 71 -16.13 12.82 20.42
C GLN A 71 -16.04 14.17 19.67
N GLY A 72 -15.73 14.14 18.37
CA GLY A 72 -15.61 15.33 17.53
C GLY A 72 -14.33 16.13 17.76
N GLN A 73 -13.34 15.56 18.47
CA GLN A 73 -11.96 16.03 18.54
C GLN A 73 -11.03 14.81 18.43
N TRP A 74 -9.96 14.93 17.64
CA TRP A 74 -8.91 13.91 17.58
C TRP A 74 -8.17 13.81 18.91
N GLN A 75 -8.12 12.62 19.48
CA GLN A 75 -7.37 12.32 20.70
C GLN A 75 -6.45 11.12 20.42
N LEU A 76 -5.21 11.18 20.91
CA LEU A 76 -4.32 10.02 20.87
C LEU A 76 -4.97 8.90 21.69
N PHE A 77 -5.27 7.80 21.03
CA PHE A 77 -5.89 6.61 21.60
C PHE A 77 -4.84 5.59 22.00
N ASP A 78 -3.84 5.35 21.15
CA ASP A 78 -2.78 4.37 21.38
C ASP A 78 -1.48 4.74 20.64
N THR A 79 -0.35 4.20 21.10
CA THR A 79 0.92 4.21 20.36
C THR A 79 1.45 2.79 20.29
N LEU A 80 1.66 2.30 19.07
CA LEU A 80 2.08 0.95 18.76
C LEU A 80 3.56 0.93 18.41
N TYR A 81 4.25 -0.12 18.84
CA TYR A 81 5.64 -0.40 18.51
C TYR A 81 5.75 -1.83 17.99
N ALA A 82 6.76 -2.11 17.16
CA ALA A 82 7.12 -3.48 16.82
C ALA A 82 7.53 -4.26 18.09
N GLU A 83 7.14 -5.54 18.20
CA GLU A 83 7.43 -6.37 19.40
C GLU A 83 8.95 -6.53 19.62
N ASN A 84 9.73 -6.51 18.54
CA ASN A 84 11.17 -6.73 18.48
C ASN A 84 11.90 -5.50 17.89
N ALA A 85 11.41 -4.28 18.14
CA ALA A 85 12.02 -3.07 17.59
C ALA A 85 13.56 -3.02 17.83
N ASP A 86 14.33 -2.97 16.74
CA ASP A 86 15.77 -2.76 16.73
C ASP A 86 16.11 -1.45 15.97
N ASN A 87 17.38 -1.09 15.99
CA ASN A 87 17.87 0.14 15.41
C ASN A 87 17.68 0.12 13.89
N PHE A 88 17.09 1.18 13.37
CA PHE A 88 16.82 1.42 11.96
C PHE A 88 15.78 0.50 11.32
N ASP A 89 14.96 -0.18 12.12
CA ASP A 89 13.82 -0.97 11.64
C ASP A 89 12.74 -0.11 10.97
N ALA A 90 12.63 1.16 11.38
CA ALA A 90 11.70 2.14 10.82
C ALA A 90 10.23 1.67 10.84
N PHE A 91 9.76 1.11 11.96
CA PHE A 91 8.37 0.70 12.13
C PHE A 91 7.41 1.88 11.94
N GLY A 92 6.34 1.67 11.16
CA GLY A 92 5.40 2.72 10.77
C GLY A 92 5.70 3.38 9.42
N SER A 93 6.72 2.91 8.68
CA SER A 93 7.05 3.40 7.33
C SER A 93 5.88 3.35 6.33
N ALA A 94 4.95 2.42 6.50
CA ALA A 94 3.67 2.36 5.83
C ALA A 94 2.62 1.81 6.81
N VAL A 95 1.39 2.30 6.71
CA VAL A 95 0.27 1.90 7.58
C VAL A 95 -0.99 1.66 6.77
N ALA A 96 -1.81 0.71 7.21
CA ALA A 96 -3.16 0.47 6.69
C ALA A 96 -4.10 0.12 7.85
N ILE A 97 -5.36 0.55 7.77
CA ILE A 97 -6.39 0.25 8.75
C ILE A 97 -7.68 -0.12 8.03
N GLU A 98 -8.38 -1.15 8.52
CA GLU A 98 -9.66 -1.58 7.95
C GLU A 98 -10.51 -2.29 9.01
N ARG A 99 -11.84 -2.30 8.80
CA ARG A 99 -12.81 -2.94 9.68
C ARG A 99 -13.62 -4.02 8.98
N LEU A 100 -13.81 -5.10 9.72
CA LEU A 100 -14.85 -6.08 9.48
C LEU A 100 -16.24 -5.48 9.70
N HIS A 101 -16.94 -5.16 8.60
CA HIS A 101 -18.23 -4.46 8.62
C HIS A 101 -19.34 -5.13 9.47
N ASN A 102 -19.27 -6.44 9.74
CA ASN A 102 -20.32 -7.17 10.46
C ASN A 102 -20.07 -7.38 11.97
N THR A 103 -18.82 -7.56 12.42
CA THR A 103 -18.47 -7.76 13.84
C THR A 103 -17.82 -6.54 14.48
N GLY A 104 -17.27 -5.63 13.67
CA GLY A 104 -16.51 -4.47 14.15
C GLY A 104 -15.04 -4.77 14.49
N GLU A 105 -14.52 -5.95 14.13
CA GLU A 105 -13.09 -6.25 14.22
C GLU A 105 -12.28 -5.26 13.37
N ILE A 106 -11.27 -4.63 13.96
CA ILE A 106 -10.40 -3.65 13.30
C ILE A 106 -8.98 -4.19 13.30
N TRP A 107 -8.34 -4.13 12.13
CA TRP A 107 -6.92 -4.42 11.95
C TRP A 107 -6.17 -3.15 11.58
N ILE A 108 -5.01 -2.99 12.20
CA ILE A 108 -3.96 -2.08 11.75
C ILE A 108 -2.79 -2.93 11.28
N MET A 109 -2.33 -2.68 10.06
CA MET A 109 -1.11 -3.26 9.54
C MET A 109 -0.07 -2.16 9.41
N ALA A 110 1.17 -2.43 9.82
CA ALA A 110 2.25 -1.46 9.77
C ALA A 110 3.56 -2.14 9.39
N SER A 111 4.34 -1.49 8.52
CA SER A 111 5.63 -2.03 8.07
C SER A 111 6.79 -1.50 8.90
N ALA A 112 7.78 -2.34 9.15
CA ALA A 112 9.13 -1.95 9.51
C ALA A 112 10.03 -2.22 8.31
N LEU A 113 10.44 -1.18 7.57
CA LEU A 113 11.16 -1.37 6.31
C LEU A 113 12.58 -1.88 6.51
N GLY A 114 13.20 -1.60 7.64
CA GLY A 114 14.57 -2.00 7.95
C GLY A 114 14.71 -3.34 8.67
N ASP A 115 13.60 -3.93 9.13
CA ASP A 115 13.62 -5.16 9.92
C ASP A 115 14.34 -6.28 9.16
N ASP A 116 15.42 -6.80 9.75
CA ASP A 116 16.31 -7.81 9.16
C ASP A 116 16.27 -9.16 9.92
N ASP A 117 15.29 -9.31 10.82
CA ASP A 117 15.06 -10.52 11.62
C ASP A 117 14.49 -11.69 10.82
N ALA A 118 14.17 -11.46 9.55
CA ALA A 118 13.68 -12.48 8.64
C ALA A 118 14.75 -13.56 8.36
N PRO A 119 14.38 -14.87 8.32
CA PRO A 119 15.30 -15.91 7.92
C PRO A 119 15.76 -15.72 6.47
N GLY A 120 17.06 -15.45 6.26
CA GLY A 120 17.61 -15.19 4.92
C GLY A 120 18.12 -13.78 4.69
N ASN A 121 18.06 -12.90 5.72
CA ASN A 121 18.53 -11.52 5.67
C ASN A 121 17.71 -10.66 4.68
N ASP A 122 16.41 -10.95 4.61
CA ASP A 122 15.43 -10.14 3.90
C ASP A 122 15.12 -8.90 4.73
N ILE A 123 15.08 -7.75 4.07
CA ILE A 123 14.88 -6.45 4.72
C ILE A 123 13.42 -6.05 4.52
N GLY A 124 12.73 -5.83 5.62
CA GLY A 124 11.34 -5.43 5.68
C GLY A 124 10.41 -6.49 6.27
N ALA A 125 9.54 -6.06 7.19
CA ALA A 125 8.48 -6.88 7.78
C ALA A 125 7.17 -6.09 7.89
N VAL A 126 6.04 -6.81 7.94
CA VAL A 126 4.71 -6.21 8.20
C VAL A 126 4.10 -6.84 9.44
N TYR A 127 3.68 -5.99 10.37
CA TYR A 127 3.10 -6.35 11.65
C TYR A 127 1.59 -6.11 11.65
N GLY A 128 0.84 -6.97 12.33
CA GLY A 128 -0.61 -6.84 12.49
C GLY A 128 -1.04 -6.65 13.94
N PHE A 129 -1.87 -5.63 14.16
CA PHE A 129 -2.46 -5.27 15.45
C PHE A 129 -3.97 -5.31 15.36
N GLN A 130 -4.62 -5.87 16.38
CA GLN A 130 -6.06 -6.01 16.45
C GLN A 130 -6.63 -5.20 17.62
N MET A 131 -7.77 -4.56 17.42
CA MET A 131 -8.53 -3.94 18.50
C MET A 131 -9.06 -5.01 19.46
N VAL A 132 -8.73 -4.90 20.75
CA VAL A 132 -9.20 -5.80 21.82
C VAL A 132 -10.11 -5.02 22.77
N ASP A 133 -11.32 -5.56 22.96
CA ASP A 133 -12.38 -5.03 23.85
C ASP A 133 -12.77 -3.55 23.65
N GLY A 134 -12.37 -2.95 22.52
CA GLY A 134 -12.57 -1.52 22.23
C GLY A 134 -11.70 -0.60 23.09
N LEU A 135 -10.64 -1.14 23.72
CA LEU A 135 -9.82 -0.43 24.71
C LEU A 135 -8.38 -0.21 24.27
N SER A 136 -7.83 -1.08 23.43
CA SER A 136 -6.43 -1.01 22.99
C SER A 136 -6.22 -1.79 21.70
N PHE A 137 -5.21 -1.41 20.92
CA PHE A 137 -4.70 -2.26 19.86
C PHE A 137 -3.55 -3.11 20.38
N THR A 138 -3.66 -4.43 20.22
CA THR A 138 -2.61 -5.36 20.66
C THR A 138 -2.02 -6.09 19.48
N TYR A 139 -0.72 -6.34 19.53
CA TYR A 139 -0.05 -7.19 18.56
C TYR A 139 -0.64 -8.61 18.60
N ASP A 140 -1.12 -9.12 17.46
CA ASP A 140 -1.80 -10.44 17.34
C ASP A 140 -0.82 -11.57 16.96
N GLY A 141 0.49 -11.39 17.08
CA GLY A 141 1.47 -12.39 16.63
C GLY A 141 1.66 -12.44 15.12
N VAL A 142 1.14 -11.46 14.38
CA VAL A 142 1.26 -11.38 12.93
C VAL A 142 2.53 -10.63 12.56
N LYS A 143 3.58 -11.35 12.15
CA LYS A 143 4.77 -10.80 11.48
C LYS A 143 4.93 -11.48 10.12
N LEU A 144 4.80 -10.71 9.04
CA LEU A 144 4.85 -11.18 7.65
C LEU A 144 6.15 -10.72 6.99
N PHE A 145 6.69 -11.55 6.11
CA PHE A 145 7.95 -11.31 5.41
C PHE A 145 7.80 -11.47 3.90
N GLY A 146 8.76 -10.87 3.18
CA GLY A 146 8.92 -11.02 1.75
C GLY A 146 9.47 -12.39 1.34
N ASP A 147 9.96 -12.47 0.10
CA ASP A 147 10.79 -13.57 -0.37
C ASP A 147 12.28 -13.28 -0.18
N SER A 148 13.13 -14.27 -0.44
CA SER A 148 14.59 -14.21 -0.25
C SER A 148 15.34 -13.10 -1.02
N LEU A 149 14.65 -12.41 -1.93
CA LEU A 149 15.20 -11.33 -2.75
C LEU A 149 14.69 -9.96 -2.31
N SER A 150 13.73 -9.92 -1.39
CA SER A 150 13.07 -8.72 -0.89
C SER A 150 14.06 -7.83 -0.14
N ARG A 151 13.99 -6.52 -0.39
CA ARG A 151 14.88 -5.54 0.25
C ARG A 151 14.18 -4.36 0.91
N ASN A 152 12.89 -4.14 0.62
CA ASN A 152 12.04 -3.17 1.29
C ASN A 152 10.60 -3.72 1.34
N PHE A 153 10.44 -4.95 1.84
CA PHE A 153 9.12 -5.55 1.94
C PHE A 153 8.25 -4.73 2.90
N GLY A 154 7.11 -4.24 2.40
CA GLY A 154 6.27 -3.30 3.15
C GLY A 154 6.39 -1.85 2.68
N THR A 155 7.01 -1.57 1.52
CA THR A 155 7.13 -0.19 1.00
C THR A 155 5.79 0.52 0.89
N SER A 156 4.72 -0.23 0.59
CA SER A 156 3.36 0.27 0.64
C SER A 156 2.41 -0.83 1.09
N LEU A 157 1.31 -0.44 1.74
CA LEU A 157 0.30 -1.36 2.27
C LEU A 157 -1.09 -0.94 1.81
N ALA A 158 -1.91 -1.92 1.45
CA ALA A 158 -3.35 -1.75 1.29
C ALA A 158 -4.08 -2.92 1.94
N LEU A 159 -5.06 -2.62 2.76
CA LEU A 159 -5.86 -3.59 3.49
C LEU A 159 -7.32 -3.40 3.14
N ASN A 160 -8.02 -4.48 2.82
CA ASN A 160 -9.46 -4.46 2.61
C ASN A 160 -10.13 -5.67 3.27
N TYR A 161 -11.37 -5.49 3.72
CA TYR A 161 -12.27 -6.56 4.09
C TYR A 161 -13.58 -6.46 3.33
N ASP A 162 -13.76 -7.33 2.33
CA ASP A 162 -15.01 -7.40 1.58
C ASP A 162 -15.37 -8.84 1.21
N TYR A 163 -16.61 -9.02 0.76
CA TYR A 163 -17.10 -10.26 0.19
C TYR A 163 -16.52 -10.44 -1.22
N VAL A 164 -15.82 -11.56 -1.42
CA VAL A 164 -15.28 -11.94 -2.73
C VAL A 164 -16.27 -12.91 -3.37
N GLU A 165 -17.12 -12.40 -4.26
CA GLU A 165 -18.20 -13.16 -4.92
C GLU A 165 -17.70 -14.42 -5.62
N ASP A 166 -16.56 -14.33 -6.30
CA ASP A 166 -15.94 -15.41 -7.07
C ASP A 166 -15.71 -16.71 -6.27
N ILE A 167 -15.50 -16.59 -4.96
CA ILE A 167 -15.26 -17.72 -4.05
C ILE A 167 -16.31 -17.81 -2.93
N GLY A 168 -17.30 -16.91 -2.96
CA GLY A 168 -18.44 -16.93 -2.07
C GLY A 168 -18.12 -16.72 -0.58
N THR A 169 -17.03 -16.01 -0.25
CA THR A 169 -16.61 -15.79 1.15
C THR A 169 -16.09 -14.39 1.39
N PHE A 170 -16.17 -13.93 2.64
CA PHE A 170 -15.49 -12.72 3.10
C PHE A 170 -14.01 -13.01 3.35
N LEU A 171 -13.15 -12.07 2.98
CA LEU A 171 -11.73 -12.16 3.21
C LEU A 171 -11.15 -10.82 3.62
N TRP A 172 -10.20 -10.88 4.56
CA TRP A 172 -9.17 -9.87 4.62
C TRP A 172 -8.22 -10.08 3.44
N VAL A 173 -7.94 -9.02 2.70
CA VAL A 173 -6.95 -8.98 1.62
C VAL A 173 -5.94 -7.90 1.98
N LEU A 174 -4.71 -8.31 2.23
CA LEU A 174 -3.57 -7.42 2.46
C LEU A 174 -2.66 -7.47 1.23
N VAL A 175 -2.41 -6.31 0.65
CA VAL A 175 -1.43 -6.13 -0.42
C VAL A 175 -0.21 -5.44 0.17
N VAL A 176 0.95 -6.01 -0.10
CA VAL A 176 2.24 -5.52 0.35
C VAL A 176 3.12 -5.24 -0.85
N GLY A 177 3.52 -3.98 -1.03
CA GLY A 177 4.48 -3.56 -2.03
C GLY A 177 5.92 -3.85 -1.61
N ASP A 178 6.77 -4.14 -2.58
CA ASP A 178 8.21 -4.24 -2.42
C ASP A 178 8.90 -3.72 -3.68
N GLU A 179 9.53 -2.56 -3.60
CA GLU A 179 10.22 -1.93 -4.74
C GLU A 179 11.40 -2.76 -5.28
N PHE A 180 11.86 -3.77 -4.53
CA PHE A 180 13.09 -4.50 -4.79
C PHE A 180 12.95 -6.03 -4.81
N ALA A 181 11.73 -6.60 -4.80
CA ALA A 181 11.52 -8.06 -4.74
C ALA A 181 12.07 -8.88 -5.93
N HIS A 182 12.14 -8.33 -7.14
CA HIS A 182 12.42 -9.13 -8.34
C HIS A 182 13.69 -8.74 -9.08
N GLN A 183 14.66 -9.66 -9.12
CA GLN A 183 15.89 -9.49 -9.89
C GLN A 183 15.69 -9.86 -11.37
N TYR A 184 15.84 -8.87 -12.25
CA TYR A 184 16.05 -9.07 -13.68
C TYR A 184 17.56 -9.23 -13.94
N ILE A 185 17.93 -10.37 -14.53
CA ILE A 185 19.27 -10.58 -15.09
C ILE A 185 19.18 -10.21 -16.56
N ASP A 186 19.79 -9.08 -16.91
CA ASP A 186 19.85 -8.61 -18.29
C ASP A 186 20.74 -9.57 -19.12
N PRO A 187 20.19 -10.27 -20.13
CA PRO A 187 20.94 -11.20 -20.95
C PRO A 187 22.01 -10.52 -21.81
N ASP A 188 21.87 -9.22 -22.08
CA ASP A 188 22.84 -8.42 -22.84
C ASP A 188 23.95 -7.85 -21.94
N PHE A 189 23.78 -7.90 -20.61
CA PHE A 189 24.76 -7.45 -19.61
C PHE A 189 25.01 -8.48 -18.49
N PRO A 190 25.52 -9.68 -18.82
CA PRO A 190 25.63 -10.81 -17.88
C PRO A 190 26.57 -10.60 -16.68
N ASN A 191 27.33 -9.50 -16.65
CA ASN A 191 28.31 -9.18 -15.60
C ASN A 191 28.05 -7.86 -14.86
N ASN A 192 26.93 -7.17 -15.10
CA ASN A 192 26.72 -5.82 -14.55
C ASN A 192 25.31 -5.61 -13.99
N GLY A 193 25.10 -6.11 -12.76
CA GLY A 193 23.99 -5.74 -11.88
C GLY A 193 22.70 -6.51 -12.12
N THR A 194 22.26 -7.26 -11.11
CA THR A 194 20.85 -7.65 -10.99
C THR A 194 20.03 -6.36 -10.87
N ARG A 195 19.09 -6.14 -11.79
CA ARG A 195 18.22 -4.96 -11.74
C ARG A 195 16.96 -5.33 -11.00
N SER A 196 16.65 -4.65 -9.91
CA SER A 196 15.40 -4.95 -9.23
C SER A 196 14.23 -4.22 -9.88
N THR A 197 13.18 -4.96 -10.16
CA THR A 197 11.99 -4.49 -10.88
C THR A 197 10.80 -4.24 -9.95
N GLY A 198 10.93 -4.63 -8.67
CA GLY A 198 9.87 -4.58 -7.67
C GLY A 198 8.81 -5.66 -7.81
N GLY A 199 7.84 -5.67 -6.92
CA GLY A 199 6.79 -6.67 -6.84
C GLY A 199 5.69 -6.31 -5.85
N VAL A 200 4.63 -7.12 -5.90
CA VAL A 200 3.55 -7.09 -4.91
C VAL A 200 3.36 -8.49 -4.35
N THR A 201 3.20 -8.57 -3.04
CA THR A 201 2.84 -9.79 -2.34
C THR A 201 1.47 -9.63 -1.73
N ILE A 202 0.65 -10.68 -1.81
CA ILE A 202 -0.73 -10.65 -1.36
C ILE A 202 -0.87 -11.68 -0.26
N PHE A 203 -1.50 -11.28 0.84
CA PHE A 203 -1.95 -12.19 1.89
C PHE A 203 -3.46 -12.13 2.00
N LYS A 204 -4.06 -13.29 2.27
CA LYS A 204 -5.47 -13.40 2.62
C LYS A 204 -5.63 -13.96 4.02
N ARG A 205 -6.75 -13.63 4.66
CA ARG A 205 -7.20 -14.26 5.90
C ARG A 205 -8.72 -14.44 5.88
N SER A 206 -9.17 -15.62 6.30
CA SER A 206 -10.59 -15.98 6.41
C SER A 206 -10.89 -16.48 7.83
N GLY A 207 -11.95 -15.97 8.47
CA GLY A 207 -12.58 -16.59 9.64
C GLY A 207 -11.64 -17.07 10.75
N GLY A 208 -10.82 -16.19 11.31
CA GLY A 208 -9.91 -16.50 12.43
C GLY A 208 -8.73 -17.42 12.09
N LEU A 209 -8.57 -17.83 10.82
CA LEU A 209 -7.40 -18.55 10.33
C LEU A 209 -6.17 -17.62 10.25
N PRO A 210 -4.94 -18.14 10.25
CA PRO A 210 -3.74 -17.33 10.02
C PRO A 210 -3.75 -16.68 8.63
N TRP A 211 -2.94 -15.62 8.48
CA TRP A 211 -2.65 -15.02 7.19
C TRP A 211 -1.90 -15.99 6.29
N GLU A 212 -2.34 -16.14 5.04
CA GLU A 212 -1.71 -17.01 4.05
C GLU A 212 -1.38 -16.23 2.77
N ARG A 213 -0.20 -16.48 2.19
CA ARG A 213 0.24 -15.83 0.95
C ARG A 213 -0.55 -16.37 -0.24
N GLU A 214 -1.03 -15.48 -1.10
CA GLU A 214 -1.64 -15.83 -2.38
C GLU A 214 -0.66 -15.70 -3.53
N LEU A 215 -0.82 -16.56 -4.55
CA LEU A 215 0.03 -16.53 -5.73
C LEU A 215 -0.42 -15.45 -6.70
N VAL A 216 0.52 -14.61 -7.11
CA VAL A 216 0.39 -13.69 -8.24
C VAL A 216 0.96 -14.37 -9.49
N GLN A 217 0.12 -14.56 -10.50
CA GLN A 217 0.47 -15.14 -11.78
C GLN A 217 0.62 -14.07 -12.86
N GLY A 218 1.54 -14.34 -13.79
CA GLY A 218 1.74 -13.49 -14.96
C GLY A 218 2.38 -12.16 -14.59
N LEU A 219 3.36 -12.16 -13.68
CA LEU A 219 4.19 -10.98 -13.46
C LEU A 219 4.67 -10.48 -14.83
N PRO A 220 4.40 -9.22 -15.17
CA PRO A 220 4.76 -8.70 -16.47
C PRO A 220 6.28 -8.79 -16.62
N PRO A 221 6.81 -8.97 -17.83
CA PRO A 221 8.22 -8.73 -18.06
C PRO A 221 8.45 -7.24 -17.81
N LEU A 222 8.89 -6.89 -16.61
CA LEU A 222 9.19 -5.52 -16.18
C LEU A 222 10.44 -4.95 -16.89
N GLY A 223 11.01 -5.72 -17.82
CA GLY A 223 12.11 -5.31 -18.68
C GLY A 223 13.38 -4.97 -17.89
N ASP A 224 14.24 -4.22 -18.53
CA ASP A 224 15.49 -3.63 -18.01
C ASP A 224 15.27 -2.41 -17.11
N SER A 225 14.01 -1.99 -16.94
CA SER A 225 13.65 -0.83 -16.14
C SER A 225 13.66 -1.16 -14.66
N PHE A 226 14.24 -0.28 -13.84
CA PHE A 226 14.10 -0.29 -12.38
C PHE A 226 12.67 0.13 -12.03
N ALA A 227 11.65 -0.56 -12.52
CA ALA A 227 10.27 -0.10 -12.55
C ALA A 227 9.70 0.23 -11.16
N ARG A 228 10.28 -0.38 -10.12
CA ARG A 228 9.84 -0.33 -8.72
C ARG A 228 8.35 -0.60 -8.59
N LEU A 229 7.91 -1.69 -9.20
CA LEU A 229 6.56 -2.17 -8.97
C LEU A 229 6.33 -2.32 -7.45
N GLY A 230 5.19 -1.84 -6.95
CA GLY A 230 4.89 -1.89 -5.52
C GLY A 230 5.35 -0.65 -4.75
N THR A 231 5.88 0.39 -5.41
CA THR A 231 6.05 1.72 -4.77
C THR A 231 4.75 2.21 -4.13
N SER A 232 3.61 1.98 -4.79
CA SER A 232 2.28 2.23 -4.24
C SER A 232 1.35 1.08 -4.55
N VAL A 233 0.46 0.75 -3.62
CA VAL A 233 -0.57 -0.29 -3.80
C VAL A 233 -1.91 0.18 -3.26
N ALA A 234 -2.99 -0.30 -3.87
CA ALA A 234 -4.36 -0.10 -3.41
C ALA A 234 -5.21 -1.33 -3.73
N THR A 235 -6.25 -1.59 -2.94
CA THR A 235 -7.16 -2.72 -3.15
C THR A 235 -8.58 -2.39 -2.72
N ASP A 236 -9.56 -2.88 -3.48
CA ASP A 236 -10.98 -2.92 -3.08
C ASP A 236 -11.42 -4.35 -2.71
N GLY A 237 -10.46 -5.26 -2.55
CA GLY A 237 -10.68 -6.69 -2.28
C GLY A 237 -10.87 -7.55 -3.53
N ILE A 238 -11.22 -6.94 -4.68
CA ILE A 238 -11.45 -7.63 -5.96
C ILE A 238 -10.34 -7.31 -6.96
N PHE A 239 -9.94 -6.05 -7.01
CA PHE A 239 -8.85 -5.52 -7.80
C PHE A 239 -7.71 -5.08 -6.90
N ILE A 240 -6.50 -5.34 -7.38
CA ILE A 240 -5.29 -4.76 -6.82
C ILE A 240 -4.71 -3.84 -7.87
N VAL A 241 -4.37 -2.64 -7.43
CA VAL A 241 -3.70 -1.63 -8.24
C VAL A 241 -2.30 -1.46 -7.67
N ALA A 242 -1.28 -1.55 -8.51
CA ALA A 242 0.12 -1.41 -8.10
C ALA A 242 0.86 -0.46 -9.03
N GLY A 243 1.47 0.56 -8.43
CA GLY A 243 2.28 1.54 -9.12
C GLY A 243 3.68 1.03 -9.47
N ALA A 244 4.16 1.42 -10.63
CA ALA A 244 5.53 1.20 -11.11
C ALA A 244 6.04 2.51 -11.74
N PRO A 245 6.36 3.52 -10.93
CA PRO A 245 6.65 4.87 -11.41
C PRO A 245 7.85 4.95 -12.35
N PHE A 246 8.77 4.00 -12.29
CA PHE A 246 9.97 4.03 -13.13
C PHE A 246 9.90 3.08 -14.32
N LEU A 247 8.67 2.65 -14.67
CA LEU A 247 8.46 1.79 -15.82
C LEU A 247 8.76 2.55 -17.12
N ASP A 248 9.64 1.99 -17.94
CA ASP A 248 9.98 2.53 -19.24
C ASP A 248 8.97 2.11 -20.33
N ASN A 249 8.85 2.95 -21.36
CA ASN A 249 8.09 2.68 -22.56
C ASN A 249 9.02 2.60 -23.78
N ASN A 250 9.59 1.42 -24.00
CA ASN A 250 10.59 1.17 -25.04
C ASN A 250 10.11 1.51 -26.47
N ALA A 251 8.80 1.54 -26.72
CA ALA A 251 8.23 1.95 -28.01
C ALA A 251 8.48 3.43 -28.34
N LEU A 252 8.79 4.26 -27.34
CA LEU A 252 9.05 5.70 -27.48
C LEU A 252 10.55 6.05 -27.41
N GLY A 253 11.44 5.05 -27.29
CA GLY A 253 12.87 5.28 -27.11
C GLY A 253 13.17 6.17 -25.91
N ASN A 254 14.04 7.18 -26.06
CA ASN A 254 14.45 8.08 -24.97
C ASN A 254 13.30 8.86 -24.34
N ASP A 255 12.23 9.12 -25.08
CA ASP A 255 11.05 9.84 -24.56
C ASP A 255 10.18 8.94 -23.66
N GLY A 256 10.40 7.63 -23.74
CA GLY A 256 9.74 6.60 -22.94
C GLY A 256 10.40 6.31 -21.60
N VAL A 257 11.57 6.89 -21.31
CA VAL A 257 12.28 6.65 -20.05
C VAL A 257 11.52 7.28 -18.89
N ASP A 258 11.35 6.59 -17.78
CA ASP A 258 10.83 7.24 -16.58
C ASP A 258 9.32 7.52 -16.63
N GLN A 259 8.58 7.01 -17.63
CA GLN A 259 7.19 7.42 -17.86
C GLN A 259 6.26 6.93 -16.76
N GLY A 260 6.54 5.74 -16.24
CA GLY A 260 5.76 5.09 -15.21
C GLY A 260 4.54 4.36 -15.76
N GLY A 261 4.01 3.47 -14.93
CA GLY A 261 2.82 2.68 -15.23
C GLY A 261 2.12 2.20 -13.97
N VAL A 262 0.89 1.74 -14.17
CA VAL A 262 0.08 1.12 -13.14
C VAL A 262 -0.36 -0.26 -13.62
N TYR A 263 -0.16 -1.24 -12.77
CA TYR A 263 -0.56 -2.60 -12.96
C TYR A 263 -1.86 -2.87 -12.24
N VAL A 264 -2.82 -3.45 -12.95
CA VAL A 264 -4.09 -3.88 -12.37
C VAL A 264 -4.13 -5.40 -12.37
N TYR A 265 -4.39 -5.97 -11.21
CA TYR A 265 -4.55 -7.40 -11.00
C TYR A 265 -6.00 -7.68 -10.64
N ALA A 266 -6.54 -8.73 -11.24
CA ALA A 266 -7.85 -9.26 -10.87
C ALA A 266 -7.67 -10.68 -10.35
N ARG A 267 -8.47 -11.03 -9.35
CA ARG A 267 -8.51 -12.40 -8.86
C ARG A 267 -9.20 -13.30 -9.88
N SER A 268 -8.67 -14.51 -10.05
CA SER A 268 -9.33 -15.56 -10.82
C SER A 268 -10.05 -16.50 -9.86
N GLY A 269 -11.37 -16.52 -9.90
CA GLY A 269 -12.19 -17.48 -9.14
C GLY A 269 -11.92 -18.95 -9.46
N ILE A 270 -11.36 -19.25 -10.64
CA ILE A 270 -11.09 -20.64 -11.07
C ILE A 270 -9.76 -21.16 -10.52
N THR A 271 -8.70 -20.36 -10.64
CA THR A 271 -7.34 -20.77 -10.22
C THR A 271 -7.00 -20.32 -8.81
N GLN A 272 -7.84 -19.46 -8.20
CA GLN A 272 -7.59 -18.80 -6.93
C GLN A 272 -6.23 -18.08 -6.91
N THR A 273 -5.88 -17.48 -8.05
CA THR A 273 -4.65 -16.69 -8.23
C THR A 273 -4.98 -15.29 -8.68
N TRP A 274 -4.09 -14.35 -8.39
CA TRP A 274 -4.16 -12.99 -8.90
C TRP A 274 -3.47 -12.92 -10.25
N ASN A 275 -4.17 -12.48 -11.28
CA ASN A 275 -3.62 -12.42 -12.63
C ASN A 275 -3.41 -10.96 -13.00
N CYS A 276 -2.20 -10.61 -13.46
CA CYS A 276 -1.94 -9.32 -14.06
C CYS A 276 -2.79 -9.18 -15.31
N CYS A 277 -3.70 -8.19 -15.34
CA CYS A 277 -4.71 -8.11 -16.39
C CYS A 277 -4.64 -6.84 -17.24
N SER A 278 -3.95 -5.78 -16.80
CA SER A 278 -3.68 -4.61 -17.65
C SER A 278 -2.52 -3.76 -17.14
N ILE A 279 -1.85 -3.07 -18.06
CA ILE A 279 -0.92 -1.98 -17.75
C ILE A 279 -1.56 -0.68 -18.23
N VAL A 280 -1.86 0.22 -17.31
CA VAL A 280 -2.25 1.58 -17.63
C VAL A 280 -0.99 2.43 -17.66
N ARG A 281 -0.71 3.03 -18.82
CA ARG A 281 0.35 4.02 -18.98
C ARG A 281 -0.29 5.37 -19.22
N ALA A 282 0.24 6.40 -18.56
CA ALA A 282 -0.15 7.76 -18.90
C ALA A 282 0.47 8.16 -20.25
N ASN A 283 -0.23 9.01 -21.00
CA ASN A 283 0.31 9.61 -22.22
C ASN A 283 1.15 10.85 -21.84
N THR A 284 2.19 10.61 -21.05
CA THR A 284 3.00 11.65 -20.42
C THR A 284 4.41 11.68 -21.00
N THR A 285 5.16 12.71 -20.65
CA THR A 285 6.55 12.89 -21.09
C THR A 285 7.50 12.00 -20.30
N ARG A 286 8.74 11.89 -20.79
CA ARG A 286 9.87 11.32 -20.04
C ARG A 286 9.91 11.78 -18.58
N GLY A 287 10.15 10.86 -17.66
CA GLY A 287 10.27 11.16 -16.23
C GLY A 287 8.98 11.58 -15.54
N ALA A 288 7.82 11.31 -16.15
CA ALA A 288 6.53 11.63 -15.57
C ALA A 288 6.19 10.79 -14.35
N ARG A 289 6.82 9.63 -14.15
CA ARG A 289 6.67 8.81 -12.94
C ARG A 289 5.24 8.42 -12.57
N PHE A 290 4.39 8.24 -13.58
CA PHE A 290 3.00 7.83 -13.36
C PHE A 290 2.91 6.50 -12.60
N GLY A 291 2.03 6.42 -11.61
CA GLY A 291 1.97 5.31 -10.66
C GLY A 291 2.81 5.53 -9.40
N PHE A 292 3.31 6.74 -9.14
CA PHE A 292 3.98 7.02 -7.87
C PHE A 292 3.01 6.90 -6.68
N SER A 293 1.75 7.29 -6.90
CA SER A 293 0.63 7.02 -6.00
C SER A 293 -0.52 6.37 -6.76
N VAL A 294 -1.23 5.46 -6.11
CA VAL A 294 -2.43 4.82 -6.66
C VAL A 294 -3.52 4.73 -5.60
N ASP A 295 -4.77 4.72 -6.04
CA ASP A 295 -5.92 4.44 -5.18
C ASP A 295 -7.01 3.74 -5.99
N VAL A 296 -7.90 3.01 -5.31
CA VAL A 296 -9.04 2.33 -5.93
C VAL A 296 -10.29 2.56 -5.09
N ALA A 297 -11.37 2.99 -5.76
CA ALA A 297 -12.65 3.22 -5.12
C ALA A 297 -13.77 2.44 -5.82
N LYS A 298 -14.47 1.62 -5.05
CA LYS A 298 -15.70 0.93 -5.45
C LYS A 298 -16.90 1.81 -5.15
N GLN A 299 -17.67 2.17 -6.17
CA GLN A 299 -18.92 2.93 -6.03
C GLN A 299 -20.11 2.00 -5.75
N PHE A 300 -21.18 2.57 -5.20
CA PHE A 300 -22.44 1.86 -4.92
C PHE A 300 -23.11 1.22 -6.15
N ASN A 301 -22.75 1.65 -7.36
CA ASN A 301 -23.25 1.11 -8.61
C ASN A 301 -22.33 0.03 -9.22
N GLU A 302 -21.44 -0.55 -8.40
CA GLU A 302 -20.46 -1.58 -8.78
C GLU A 302 -19.37 -1.09 -9.75
N ASN A 303 -19.33 0.20 -10.07
CA ASN A 303 -18.21 0.77 -10.83
C ASN A 303 -16.97 0.87 -9.94
N VAL A 304 -15.84 0.42 -10.47
CA VAL A 304 -14.53 0.57 -9.84
C VAL A 304 -13.76 1.67 -10.56
N TYR A 305 -13.28 2.65 -9.80
CA TYR A 305 -12.44 3.74 -10.29
C TYR A 305 -11.02 3.55 -9.79
N ILE A 306 -10.07 3.63 -10.70
CA ILE A 306 -8.64 3.58 -10.40
C ILE A 306 -8.08 4.98 -10.56
N TYR A 307 -7.42 5.46 -9.52
CA TYR A 307 -6.70 6.73 -9.51
C TYR A 307 -5.21 6.45 -9.50
N ALA A 308 -4.46 7.27 -10.21
CA ALA A 308 -3.03 7.16 -10.29
C ALA A 308 -2.39 8.53 -10.51
N GLY A 309 -1.40 8.84 -9.68
CA GLY A 309 -0.63 10.08 -9.69
C GLY A 309 0.78 9.90 -10.24
N ALA A 310 1.46 11.03 -10.42
CA ALA A 310 2.81 11.18 -10.94
C ALA A 310 3.63 12.01 -9.95
#